data_AF-A0AAW6I7C6-F1
#
_entry.id   AF-A0AAW6I7C6-F1
#
_cell.length_a   1.000
_cell.length_b   1.000
_cell.length_c   1.000
_cell.angle_alpha   90.00
_cell.angle_beta   90.00
_cell.angle_gamma   90.00
#
_symmetry.space_group_name_H-M   'P 1'
#
loop_
_entity.id
_entity.type
_entity.pdbx_description
1 polymer ?
#
loop_
_entity_poly.entity_id
_entity_poly.type
_entity_poly.pdbx_seq_one_letter_code
_entity_poly.pdbx_strand_id
1 'polypeptide(L)'
;MKTTRTFIIVLTFACVSLLVNAQLSTNELPFSFRVENQHLFIQKNAQINSYKALLPKTVEELNTEDQENEGDNENVPPRFGYPIPVNWDMTNAGNWTVLTNGDKLWTMEISSPNALSINLLYDKFWLPEGTSLFLYSKDKKQYMGWLYFY
;
A
#
# COMPACT_ATOMS: atom_id res chain seq x y z
N MET A 1 18.69 39.48 -28.05
CA MET A 1 19.23 38.26 -27.38
C MET A 1 18.68 38.00 -25.98
N LYS A 2 18.58 39.00 -25.08
CA LYS A 2 18.04 38.79 -23.71
C LYS A 2 16.55 38.40 -23.70
N THR A 3 15.72 39.08 -24.49
CA THR A 3 14.27 38.84 -24.62
C THR A 3 13.93 37.46 -25.17
N THR A 4 14.67 36.97 -26.18
CA THR A 4 14.48 35.63 -26.76
C THR A 4 14.78 34.52 -25.74
N ARG A 5 15.84 34.69 -24.94
CA ARG A 5 16.16 33.73 -23.86
C ARG A 5 15.08 33.70 -22.78
N THR A 6 14.57 34.86 -22.36
CA THR A 6 13.47 34.92 -21.40
C THR A 6 12.22 34.23 -21.93
N PHE A 7 11.89 34.43 -23.20
CA PHE A 7 10.72 33.80 -23.83
C PHE A 7 10.83 32.27 -23.87
N ILE A 8 12.01 31.74 -24.22
CA ILE A 8 12.27 30.29 -24.23
C ILE A 8 12.15 29.71 -22.82
N ILE A 9 12.70 30.38 -21.80
CA ILE A 9 12.61 29.91 -20.40
C ILE A 9 11.14 29.83 -19.95
N VAL A 10 10.34 30.87 -20.22
CA VAL A 10 8.91 30.90 -19.85
C VAL A 10 8.13 29.79 -20.57
N LEU A 11 8.39 29.60 -21.87
CA LEU A 11 7.72 28.55 -22.65
C LEU A 11 8.07 27.15 -22.16
N THR A 12 9.32 26.93 -21.78
CA THR A 12 9.80 25.65 -21.25
C THR A 12 9.15 25.35 -19.90
N PHE A 13 9.09 26.35 -19.01
CA PHE A 13 8.46 26.20 -17.69
C PHE A 13 6.95 25.90 -17.82
N ALA A 14 6.27 26.56 -18.76
CA ALA A 14 4.86 26.31 -19.06
C ALA A 14 4.59 24.91 -19.62
N CYS A 15 5.50 24.37 -20.46
CA CYS A 15 5.38 22.99 -20.96
C CYS A 15 5.59 21.96 -19.85
N VAL A 16 6.55 22.18 -18.95
CA VAL A 16 6.83 21.25 -17.85
C VAL A 16 5.67 21.21 -16.84
N SER A 17 4.97 22.33 -16.60
CA SER A 17 3.80 22.34 -15.70
C SER A 17 2.63 21.50 -16.19
N LEU A 18 2.51 21.24 -17.50
CA LEU A 18 1.45 20.40 -18.07
C LEU A 18 1.76 18.90 -18.00
N LEU A 19 2.97 18.51 -17.57
CA LEU A 19 3.39 17.11 -17.46
C LEU A 19 3.40 16.60 -16.02
N VAL A 20 3.04 17.44 -15.04
CA VAL A 20 2.99 17.06 -13.63
C VAL A 20 1.62 16.47 -13.32
N ASN A 21 1.53 15.14 -13.30
CA ASN A 21 0.44 14.44 -12.65
C ASN A 21 0.79 14.29 -11.16
N ALA A 22 -0.07 14.81 -10.28
CA ALA A 22 0.01 14.53 -8.85
C ALA A 22 -1.05 13.47 -8.48
N GLN A 23 -0.78 12.65 -7.48
CA GLN A 23 -1.79 11.74 -6.94
C GLN A 23 -2.94 12.58 -6.33
N LEU A 24 -4.15 12.40 -6.85
CA LEU A 24 -5.35 13.02 -6.29
C LEU A 24 -5.72 12.31 -4.98
N SER A 25 -5.71 13.03 -3.86
CA SER A 25 -6.26 12.52 -2.60
C SER A 25 -7.77 12.79 -2.55
N THR A 26 -8.58 11.78 -2.82
CA THR A 26 -10.05 11.86 -2.66
C THR A 26 -10.46 11.53 -1.22
N ASN A 27 -11.42 12.26 -0.64
CA ASN A 27 -11.97 12.01 0.71
C ASN A 27 -12.91 10.78 0.77
N GLU A 28 -12.68 9.79 -0.09
CA GLU A 28 -13.52 8.61 -0.18
C GLU A 28 -13.21 7.62 0.94
N LEU A 29 -14.26 7.07 1.52
CA LEU A 29 -14.15 6.05 2.55
C LEU A 29 -14.03 4.66 1.92
N PRO A 30 -13.24 3.75 2.53
CA PRO A 30 -13.23 2.34 2.17
C PRO A 30 -14.65 1.78 2.09
N PHE A 31 -14.89 0.85 1.17
CA PHE A 31 -16.22 0.27 0.97
C PHE A 31 -16.82 -0.30 2.27
N SER A 32 -15.98 -0.86 3.14
CA SER A 32 -16.35 -1.43 4.45
C SER A 32 -16.62 -0.40 5.56
N PHE A 33 -16.29 0.88 5.34
CA PHE A 33 -16.49 1.95 6.33
C PHE A 33 -17.85 2.62 6.14
N ARG A 34 -18.38 2.58 4.92
CA ARG A 34 -19.68 3.15 4.52
C ARG A 34 -20.81 2.47 5.29
N VAL A 35 -21.65 3.27 5.95
CA VAL A 35 -22.71 2.81 6.85
C VAL A 35 -23.67 1.88 6.12
N GLU A 36 -24.05 2.26 4.89
CA GLU A 36 -24.90 1.49 4.01
C GLU A 36 -24.36 0.09 3.70
N ASN A 37 -23.05 -0.12 3.74
CA ASN A 37 -22.42 -1.40 3.41
C ASN A 37 -22.09 -2.27 4.63
N GLN A 38 -22.19 -1.75 5.86
CA GLN A 38 -21.76 -2.47 7.07
C GLN A 38 -22.49 -3.80 7.26
N HIS A 39 -23.77 -3.88 6.86
CA HIS A 39 -24.56 -5.10 6.94
C HIS A 39 -23.94 -6.28 6.15
N LEU A 40 -23.24 -6.01 5.05
CA LEU A 40 -22.56 -7.01 4.22
C LEU A 40 -21.37 -7.67 4.94
N PHE A 41 -20.78 -6.97 5.92
CA PHE A 41 -19.64 -7.43 6.70
C PHE A 41 -20.02 -8.02 8.06
N ILE A 42 -21.25 -7.75 8.53
CA ILE A 42 -21.78 -8.28 9.80
C ILE A 42 -22.54 -9.59 9.57
N GLN A 43 -23.35 -9.69 8.51
CA GLN A 43 -24.16 -10.88 8.23
C GLN A 43 -23.36 -12.02 7.62
N LYS A 44 -22.40 -11.67 6.78
CA LYS A 44 -21.38 -12.59 6.34
C LYS A 44 -20.41 -12.68 7.51
N ASN A 45 -20.33 -13.82 8.19
CA ASN A 45 -19.17 -14.20 8.99
C ASN A 45 -17.97 -14.31 8.03
N ALA A 46 -17.63 -13.20 7.38
CA ALA A 46 -16.63 -13.10 6.35
C ALA A 46 -15.32 -13.28 7.10
N GLN A 47 -14.93 -14.55 7.22
CA GLN A 47 -13.57 -14.92 7.53
C GLN A 47 -12.74 -14.34 6.38
N ILE A 48 -12.35 -13.08 6.54
CA ILE A 48 -11.30 -12.51 5.73
C ILE A 48 -10.10 -13.37 6.07
N ASN A 49 -9.60 -14.10 5.07
CA ASN A 49 -8.45 -14.96 5.26
C ASN A 49 -7.30 -14.04 5.73
N SER A 50 -6.79 -14.33 6.93
CA SER A 50 -5.67 -13.62 7.52
C SER A 50 -4.39 -14.33 7.13
N TYR A 51 -3.60 -13.64 6.31
CA TYR A 51 -2.34 -14.13 5.79
C TYR A 51 -1.21 -13.66 6.69
N LYS A 52 -0.53 -14.61 7.31
CA LYS A 52 0.54 -14.33 8.28
C LYS A 52 1.87 -14.18 7.55
N ALA A 53 2.44 -12.98 7.60
CA ALA A 53 3.84 -12.75 7.27
C ALA A 53 4.66 -13.01 8.54
N LEU A 54 5.32 -14.17 8.60
CA LEU A 54 6.10 -14.55 9.77
C LEU A 54 7.56 -14.14 9.58
N LEU A 55 8.09 -13.46 10.57
CA LEU A 55 9.52 -13.22 10.66
C LEU A 55 10.24 -14.57 10.79
N PRO A 56 11.22 -14.88 9.92
CA PRO A 56 11.94 -16.15 9.97
C PRO A 56 12.95 -16.20 11.13
N LYS A 57 13.31 -15.05 11.67
CA LYS A 57 14.22 -14.87 12.81
C LYS A 57 13.53 -14.09 13.92
N THR A 58 13.95 -14.33 15.15
CA THR A 58 13.55 -13.52 16.31
C THR A 58 14.15 -12.12 16.22
N VAL A 59 13.56 -11.16 16.93
CA VAL A 59 14.07 -9.78 16.96
C VAL A 59 15.45 -9.74 17.62
N GLU A 60 15.66 -10.59 18.63
CA GLU A 60 16.92 -10.74 19.34
C GLU A 60 18.05 -11.19 18.40
N GLU A 61 17.80 -12.21 17.57
CA GLU A 61 18.78 -12.68 16.58
C GLU A 61 19.13 -11.61 15.54
N LEU A 62 18.13 -10.83 15.09
CA LEU A 62 18.37 -9.73 14.15
C LEU A 62 19.20 -8.62 14.78
N ASN A 63 18.95 -8.29 16.05
CA ASN A 63 19.72 -7.28 16.77
C ASN A 63 21.18 -7.71 16.97
N THR A 64 21.44 -8.99 17.26
CA THR A 64 22.81 -9.51 17.35
C THR A 64 23.53 -9.41 16.00
N GLU A 65 22.87 -9.77 14.90
CA GLU A 65 23.43 -9.63 13.55
C GLU A 65 23.76 -8.16 13.22
N ASP A 66 22.90 -7.23 13.60
CA ASP A 66 23.11 -5.79 13.37
C ASP A 66 24.30 -5.27 14.21
N GLN A 67 24.45 -5.70 15.47
CA GLN A 67 25.61 -5.35 16.33
C GLN A 67 26.94 -5.90 15.80
N GLU A 68 26.95 -7.13 15.27
CA GLU A 68 28.14 -7.73 14.66
C GLU A 68 28.55 -6.96 13.38
N ASN A 69 27.58 -6.60 12.55
CA ASN A 69 27.83 -5.84 11.31
C ASN A 69 28.30 -4.40 11.55
N GLU A 70 27.81 -3.75 12.61
CA GLU A 70 28.28 -2.41 13.02
C GLU A 70 29.74 -2.41 13.47
N GLY A 71 30.21 -3.51 14.08
CA GLY A 71 31.61 -3.66 14.52
C GLY A 71 32.63 -3.80 13.39
N ASP A 72 32.19 -4.30 12.23
CA ASP A 72 33.06 -4.61 11.09
C ASP A 72 33.02 -3.54 9.97
N ASN A 73 32.02 -2.65 9.93
CA ASN A 73 31.94 -1.56 8.94
C ASN A 73 31.10 -0.36 9.43
N GLU A 74 31.74 0.78 9.66
CA GLU A 74 31.09 2.06 10.00
C GLU A 74 30.14 2.62 8.90
N ASN A 75 30.04 1.96 7.74
CA ASN A 75 29.25 2.41 6.58
C ASN A 75 27.97 1.60 6.32
N VAL A 76 27.59 0.66 7.19
CA VAL A 76 26.33 -0.09 7.01
C VAL A 76 25.17 0.73 7.60
N PRO A 77 24.14 1.08 6.81
CA PRO A 77 22.99 1.79 7.35
C PRO A 77 22.16 0.90 8.29
N PRO A 78 21.58 1.45 9.37
CA PRO A 78 20.73 0.68 10.28
C PRO A 78 19.56 0.00 9.57
N ARG A 79 19.25 -1.24 9.97
CA ARG A 79 18.09 -1.97 9.47
C ARG A 79 16.80 -1.33 10.01
N PHE A 80 15.95 -0.86 9.10
CA PHE A 80 14.65 -0.27 9.45
C PHE A 80 13.46 -1.25 9.30
N GLY A 81 13.70 -2.41 8.70
CA GLY A 81 12.69 -3.44 8.46
C GLY A 81 13.29 -4.71 7.88
N TYR A 82 12.56 -5.81 7.99
CA TYR A 82 12.95 -7.12 7.45
C TYR A 82 12.01 -7.49 6.30
N PRO A 83 12.51 -7.66 5.06
CA PRO A 83 11.68 -8.05 3.93
C PRO A 83 11.27 -9.52 4.07
N ILE A 84 9.95 -9.77 4.09
CA ILE A 84 9.40 -11.13 4.06
C ILE A 84 8.86 -11.39 2.65
N PRO A 85 9.50 -12.23 1.84
CA PRO A 85 9.01 -12.55 0.52
C PRO A 85 7.70 -13.34 0.62
N VAL A 86 6.69 -12.93 -0.15
CA VAL A 86 5.39 -13.58 -0.23
C VAL A 86 4.99 -13.73 -1.69
N ASN A 87 4.08 -14.66 -1.97
CA ASN A 87 3.51 -14.85 -3.31
C ASN A 87 1.98 -14.77 -3.22
N TRP A 88 1.48 -13.55 -2.99
CA TRP A 88 0.06 -13.29 -2.85
C TRP A 88 -0.44 -12.37 -3.96
N ASP A 89 -1.49 -12.79 -4.63
CA ASP A 89 -2.19 -12.02 -5.64
C ASP A 89 -3.71 -12.23 -5.53
N MET A 90 -4.48 -11.52 -6.35
CA MET A 90 -5.94 -11.59 -6.29
C MET A 90 -6.53 -12.92 -6.77
N THR A 91 -5.72 -13.82 -7.35
CA THR A 91 -6.13 -15.15 -7.81
C THR A 91 -5.87 -16.24 -6.77
N ASN A 92 -4.87 -16.06 -5.92
CA ASN A 92 -4.43 -17.06 -4.93
C ASN A 92 -4.67 -16.64 -3.47
N ALA A 93 -4.94 -15.36 -3.22
CA ALA A 93 -5.13 -14.81 -1.88
C ALA A 93 -6.37 -13.92 -1.78
N GLY A 94 -6.79 -13.65 -0.55
CA GLY A 94 -8.00 -12.90 -0.24
C GLY A 94 -9.29 -13.64 -0.56
N ASN A 95 -10.39 -12.88 -0.65
CA ASN A 95 -11.73 -13.36 -0.94
C ASN A 95 -12.43 -12.42 -1.91
N TRP A 96 -13.01 -12.98 -2.97
CA TRP A 96 -13.90 -12.25 -3.87
C TRP A 96 -15.35 -12.32 -3.40
N THR A 97 -16.04 -11.18 -3.42
CA THR A 97 -17.48 -11.07 -3.20
C THR A 97 -18.11 -10.33 -4.37
N VAL A 98 -19.11 -10.94 -5.01
CA VAL A 98 -19.95 -10.27 -6.00
C VAL A 98 -21.07 -9.55 -5.25
N LEU A 99 -21.18 -8.25 -5.47
CA LEU A 99 -22.20 -7.38 -4.88
C LEU A 99 -23.52 -7.49 -5.65
N THR A 100 -24.60 -7.03 -5.05
CA THR A 100 -25.95 -7.11 -5.66
C THR A 100 -26.08 -6.31 -6.96
N ASN A 101 -25.26 -5.26 -7.12
CA ASN A 101 -25.17 -4.46 -8.33
C ASN A 101 -24.26 -5.07 -9.42
N GLY A 102 -23.62 -6.22 -9.15
CA GLY A 102 -22.71 -6.89 -10.08
C GLY A 102 -21.22 -6.54 -9.89
N ASP A 103 -20.91 -5.54 -9.07
CA ASP A 103 -19.53 -5.17 -8.77
C ASP A 103 -18.79 -6.29 -8.02
N LYS A 104 -17.46 -6.28 -8.11
CA LYS A 104 -16.61 -7.26 -7.43
C LYS A 104 -15.77 -6.58 -6.36
N LEU A 105 -15.91 -7.07 -5.13
CA LEU A 105 -15.10 -6.66 -3.99
C LEU A 105 -14.10 -7.76 -3.65
N TRP A 106 -12.81 -7.42 -3.67
CA TRP A 106 -11.74 -8.28 -3.16
C TRP A 106 -11.27 -7.79 -1.79
N THR A 107 -11.13 -8.70 -0.83
CA THR A 107 -10.64 -8.38 0.53
C THR A 107 -9.59 -9.37 1.00
N MET A 108 -8.59 -8.88 1.72
CA MET A 108 -7.51 -9.67 2.30
C MET A 108 -7.06 -9.03 3.62
N GLU A 109 -6.80 -9.84 4.64
CA GLU A 109 -6.20 -9.38 5.89
C GLU A 109 -4.74 -9.86 5.91
N ILE A 110 -3.81 -8.96 6.17
CA ILE A 110 -2.39 -9.29 6.37
C ILE A 110 -2.08 -9.08 7.84
N SER A 111 -1.42 -10.06 8.46
CA SER A 111 -0.95 -9.95 9.84
C SER A 111 0.53 -10.28 9.93
N SER A 112 1.29 -9.47 10.66
CA SER A 112 2.68 -9.73 11.01
C SER A 112 2.80 -9.61 12.54
N PRO A 113 2.78 -10.73 13.27
CA PRO A 113 2.85 -10.71 14.73
C PRO A 113 4.11 -9.99 15.22
N ASN A 114 3.96 -9.16 16.25
CA ASN A 114 5.04 -8.38 16.89
C ASN A 114 5.68 -7.30 16.00
N ALA A 115 5.20 -7.08 14.77
CA ALA A 115 5.67 -5.99 13.93
C ALA A 115 5.13 -4.64 14.43
N LEU A 116 6.00 -3.63 14.50
CA LEU A 116 5.63 -2.25 14.84
C LEU A 116 4.92 -1.54 13.68
N SER A 117 5.29 -1.88 12.45
CA SER A 117 4.70 -1.38 11.21
C SER A 117 4.80 -2.44 10.12
N ILE A 118 3.96 -2.31 9.09
CA ILE A 118 4.00 -3.16 7.90
C ILE A 118 4.13 -2.24 6.69
N ASN A 119 5.20 -2.43 5.91
CA ASN A 119 5.36 -1.82 4.60
C ASN A 119 4.98 -2.85 3.55
N LEU A 120 4.11 -2.48 2.61
CA LEU A 120 3.74 -3.33 1.49
C LEU A 120 4.55 -2.92 0.26
N LEU A 121 5.26 -3.88 -0.30
CA LEU A 121 6.01 -3.74 -1.54
C LEU A 121 5.34 -4.61 -2.59
N TYR A 122 5.13 -4.06 -3.78
CA TYR A 122 4.45 -4.74 -4.89
C TYR A 122 5.43 -4.95 -6.04
N ASP A 123 5.60 -6.19 -6.48
CA ASP A 123 6.39 -6.50 -7.68
C ASP A 123 5.69 -6.04 -8.96
N LYS A 124 4.36 -6.23 -9.00
CA LYS A 124 3.48 -5.82 -10.09
C LYS A 124 2.28 -5.10 -9.49
N PHE A 125 2.12 -3.83 -9.83
CA PHE A 125 1.01 -3.02 -9.38
C PHE A 125 0.28 -2.42 -10.58
N TRP A 126 -0.94 -2.91 -10.83
CA TRP A 126 -1.80 -2.43 -11.88
C TRP A 126 -3.26 -2.46 -11.40
N LEU A 127 -3.93 -1.32 -11.47
CA LEU A 127 -5.34 -1.18 -11.18
C LEU A 127 -6.04 -0.74 -12.47
N PRO A 128 -7.01 -1.51 -12.99
CA PRO A 128 -7.82 -1.07 -14.12
C PRO A 128 -8.61 0.19 -13.78
N GLU A 129 -8.98 0.94 -14.81
CA GLU A 129 -9.87 2.10 -14.69
C GLU A 129 -11.16 1.72 -13.93
N GLY A 130 -11.59 2.58 -13.01
CA GLY A 130 -12.75 2.35 -12.15
C GLY A 130 -12.49 1.43 -10.95
N THR A 131 -11.25 0.97 -10.72
CA THR A 131 -10.90 0.14 -9.57
C THR A 131 -10.32 0.97 -8.43
N SER A 132 -10.71 0.63 -7.20
CA SER A 132 -10.23 1.24 -5.97
C SER A 132 -9.43 0.25 -5.13
N LEU A 133 -8.28 0.67 -4.60
CA LEU A 133 -7.57 -0.06 -3.55
C LEU A 133 -7.53 0.78 -2.28
N PHE A 134 -7.90 0.15 -1.15
CA PHE A 134 -7.82 0.74 0.18
C PHE A 134 -7.01 -0.17 1.10
N LEU A 135 -6.06 0.42 1.82
CA LEU A 135 -5.33 -0.26 2.89
C LEU A 135 -5.71 0.38 4.22
N TYR A 136 -6.10 -0.44 5.19
CA TYR A 136 -6.45 0.06 6.51
C TYR A 136 -6.10 -0.96 7.60
N SER A 137 -5.75 -0.42 8.77
CA SER A 137 -5.57 -1.15 10.01
C SER A 137 -6.88 -1.79 10.47
N LYS A 138 -6.79 -2.93 11.15
CA LYS A 138 -7.96 -3.69 11.63
C LYS A 138 -8.88 -2.86 12.55
N ASP A 139 -8.32 -1.94 13.34
CA ASP A 139 -9.07 -1.04 14.20
C ASP A 139 -9.62 0.20 13.49
N LYS A 140 -9.36 0.33 12.18
CA LYS A 140 -9.81 1.39 11.29
C LYS A 140 -9.26 2.78 11.64
N LYS A 141 -8.28 2.90 12.53
CA LYS A 141 -7.70 4.20 12.94
C LYS A 141 -6.67 4.71 11.94
N GLN A 142 -5.93 3.80 11.35
CA GLN A 142 -5.00 4.09 10.26
C GLN A 142 -5.60 3.56 8.97
N TYR A 143 -5.71 4.42 7.96
CA TYR A 143 -6.01 4.02 6.61
C TYR A 143 -5.20 4.90 5.65
N MET A 144 -4.75 4.29 4.57
CA MET A 144 -4.11 4.95 3.44
C MET A 144 -5.11 4.90 2.29
N GLY A 145 -5.55 6.08 1.85
CA GLY A 145 -6.57 6.23 0.82
C GLY A 145 -5.99 6.27 -0.60
N TRP A 146 -6.70 5.57 -1.49
CA TRP A 146 -6.77 5.67 -2.95
C TRP A 146 -5.50 5.81 -3.81
N LEU A 147 -5.31 4.82 -4.69
CA LEU A 147 -4.52 4.90 -5.91
C LEU A 147 -5.49 4.83 -7.11
N TYR A 148 -5.91 5.99 -7.64
CA TYR A 148 -6.69 6.09 -8.88
C TYR A 148 -5.70 6.17 -10.05
N PHE A 149 -5.92 5.39 -11.11
CA PHE A 149 -5.29 5.62 -12.41
C PHE A 149 -6.38 5.91 -13.43
N TYR A 150 -6.22 7.03 -14.14
CA TYR A 150 -6.93 7.34 -15.39
C TYR A 150 -6.08 6.85 -16.56
#